data_AF-A0A7W0SHV0-F1
#
_entry.id   AF-A0A7W0SHV0-F1
#
_cell.length_a   1.000
_cell.length_b   1.000
_cell.length_c   1.000
_cell.angle_alpha   90.00
_cell.angle_beta   90.00
_cell.angle_gamma   90.00
#
_symmetry.space_group_name_H-M   'P 1'
#
loop_
_entity.id
_entity.type
_entity.pdbx_description
1 polymer ?
#
loop_
_entity_poly.entity_id
_entity_poly.type
_entity_poly.pdbx_seq_one_letter_code
_entity_poly.pdbx_strand_id
1 'polypeptide(L)'
;MGATVLFFGLLSVMNRPETAETIKLNEFSRLLEDGEIRNAEILEGDQEIRGKLDDGTEYVVTYPVESADEITTQLQEADVPFEAKPQKPNELVGLLYYVLPILLLAGLFLWMMNRSQGGGGRVMQFGRSRHKTVGKDQPKTTFKDVAGVDEAIEELEEV
;
A
#
# COMPACT_ATOMS: atom_id res chain seq x y z
N MET A 1 -11.76 10.78 -28.14
CA MET A 1 -10.34 11.15 -28.35
C MET A 1 -9.52 11.24 -27.05
N GLY A 2 -10.05 10.89 -25.86
CA GLY A 2 -9.28 10.90 -24.61
C GLY A 2 -8.52 9.59 -24.32
N ALA A 3 -9.02 8.44 -24.80
CA ALA A 3 -8.42 7.13 -24.51
C ALA A 3 -7.16 6.84 -25.34
N THR A 4 -7.02 7.44 -26.52
CA THR A 4 -5.85 7.26 -27.40
C THR A 4 -4.62 8.05 -26.93
N VAL A 5 -4.84 9.19 -26.25
CA VAL A 5 -3.75 9.99 -25.66
C VAL A 5 -3.16 9.30 -24.43
N LEU A 6 -3.99 8.58 -23.66
CA LEU A 6 -3.52 7.76 -22.54
C LEU A 6 -2.67 6.56 -23.00
N PHE A 7 -2.95 6.00 -24.18
CA PHE A 7 -2.15 4.90 -24.74
C PHE A 7 -0.79 5.37 -25.26
N PHE A 8 -0.70 6.58 -25.81
CA PHE A 8 0.57 7.20 -26.21
C PHE A 8 1.39 7.72 -25.03
N GLY A 9 0.75 8.14 -23.94
CA GLY A 9 1.43 8.52 -22.69
C GLY A 9 2.06 7.33 -21.94
N LEU A 10 1.56 6.11 -22.15
CA LEU A 10 2.09 4.91 -21.50
C LEU A 10 3.37 4.38 -22.16
N LEU A 11 3.70 4.81 -23.39
CA LEU A 11 4.89 4.33 -24.11
C LEU A 11 6.17 5.09 -23.75
N SER A 12 6.07 6.30 -23.16
CA SER A 12 7.24 7.11 -22.81
C SER A 12 7.93 6.67 -21.52
N VAL A 13 7.29 5.82 -20.71
CA VAL A 13 7.85 5.31 -19.44
C VAL A 13 8.81 4.13 -19.66
N MET A 14 8.87 3.59 -20.88
CA MET A 14 9.64 2.39 -21.20
C MET A 14 10.97 2.64 -21.94
N ASN A 15 11.32 3.91 -22.20
CA ASN A 15 12.60 4.24 -22.82
C ASN A 15 13.70 4.41 -21.77
N ARG A 16 13.87 3.38 -20.92
CA ARG A 16 15.08 3.25 -20.09
C ARG A 16 16.15 2.68 -21.01
N PRO A 17 17.24 3.39 -21.28
CA PRO A 17 18.36 2.76 -21.96
C PRO A 17 18.92 1.65 -21.07
N GLU A 18 18.72 0.40 -21.47
CA GLU A 18 19.28 -0.79 -20.80
C GLU A 18 20.78 -1.00 -21.09
N THR A 19 21.45 -0.03 -21.73
CA THR A 19 22.83 -0.15 -22.21
C THR A 19 23.74 0.99 -21.77
N ALA A 20 23.40 1.73 -20.71
CA ALA A 20 24.30 2.74 -20.17
C ALA A 20 25.43 2.05 -19.38
N GLU A 21 26.67 2.28 -19.77
CA GLU A 21 27.85 1.72 -19.12
C GLU A 21 28.08 2.40 -17.76
N THR A 22 28.26 1.61 -16.71
CA THR A 22 28.57 2.15 -15.38
C THR A 22 30.07 2.37 -15.28
N ILE A 23 30.48 3.64 -15.29
CA ILE A 23 31.89 4.06 -15.16
C ILE A 23 32.16 4.57 -13.75
N LYS A 24 33.42 4.51 -13.32
CA LYS A 24 33.82 5.03 -12.00
C LYS A 24 33.98 6.55 -12.06
N LEU A 25 33.85 7.23 -10.92
CA LEU A 25 34.08 8.68 -10.83
C LEU A 25 35.46 9.09 -11.36
N ASN A 26 36.51 8.36 -11.00
CA ASN A 26 37.87 8.64 -11.49
C ASN A 26 38.02 8.45 -13.01
N GLU A 27 37.22 7.56 -13.60
CA GLU A 27 37.21 7.31 -15.04
C GLU A 27 36.43 8.41 -15.75
N PHE A 28 35.28 8.81 -15.20
CA PHE A 28 34.55 9.99 -15.66
C PHE A 28 35.42 11.25 -15.67
N SER A 29 36.17 11.53 -14.60
CA SER A 29 37.07 12.70 -14.56
C SER A 29 38.14 12.64 -15.65
N ARG A 30 38.68 11.46 -15.97
CA ARG A 30 39.63 11.30 -17.07
C ARG A 30 38.99 11.55 -18.42
N LEU A 31 37.82 10.95 -18.67
CA LEU A 31 37.08 11.15 -19.93
C LEU A 31 36.66 12.62 -20.10
N LEU A 32 36.39 13.33 -19.00
CA LEU A 32 36.11 14.76 -19.00
C LEU A 32 37.36 15.58 -19.37
N GLU A 33 38.52 15.27 -18.79
CA GLU A 33 39.81 15.89 -19.13
C GLU A 33 40.24 15.61 -20.57
N ASP A 34 39.98 14.39 -21.06
CA ASP A 34 40.27 13.94 -22.43
C ASP A 34 39.28 14.53 -23.46
N GLY A 35 38.22 15.20 -22.99
CA GLY A 35 37.22 15.86 -23.82
C GLY A 35 36.25 14.90 -24.52
N GLU A 36 36.09 13.68 -24.00
CA GLU A 36 35.24 12.63 -24.59
C GLU A 36 33.78 12.72 -24.10
N ILE A 37 33.47 13.59 -23.14
CA ILE A 37 32.14 13.79 -22.58
C ILE A 37 31.34 14.79 -23.41
N ARG A 38 30.25 14.34 -24.02
CA ARG A 38 29.40 15.18 -24.86
C ARG A 38 28.36 15.97 -24.07
N ASN A 39 27.75 15.35 -23.06
CA ASN A 39 26.76 15.99 -22.20
C ASN A 39 26.64 15.29 -20.85
N ALA A 40 26.17 16.01 -19.84
CA ALA A 40 25.94 15.49 -18.50
C ALA A 40 24.57 15.88 -17.93
N GLU A 41 23.83 14.93 -17.39
CA GLU A 41 22.61 15.13 -16.63
C GLU A 41 22.86 14.73 -15.18
N ILE A 42 22.81 15.70 -14.28
CA ILE A 42 23.04 15.50 -12.84
C ILE A 42 21.69 15.15 -12.19
N LEU A 43 21.57 13.92 -11.69
CA LEU A 43 20.40 13.40 -10.99
C LEU A 43 20.60 13.53 -9.48
N GLU A 44 20.29 14.70 -8.94
CA GLU A 44 20.55 15.04 -7.53
C GLU A 44 19.96 14.06 -6.51
N GLY A 45 18.80 13.45 -6.81
CA GLY A 45 18.15 12.51 -5.90
C GLY A 45 18.79 11.13 -5.87
N ASP A 46 19.37 10.69 -6.99
CA ASP A 46 19.98 9.36 -7.14
C ASP A 46 21.51 9.40 -6.95
N GLN A 47 22.12 10.59 -6.81
CA GLN A 47 23.57 10.79 -6.75
C GLN A 47 24.30 10.23 -7.96
N GLU A 48 23.66 10.36 -9.13
CA GLU A 48 24.14 9.85 -10.40
C GLU A 48 24.28 10.98 -11.43
N ILE A 49 25.27 10.86 -12.30
CA ILE A 49 25.38 11.66 -13.51
C ILE A 49 25.19 10.70 -14.67
N ARG A 50 24.31 11.07 -15.61
CA ARG A 50 24.06 10.30 -16.82
C ARG A 50 24.34 11.15 -18.04
N GLY A 51 24.92 10.56 -19.07
CA GLY A 51 25.29 11.33 -20.24
C GLY A 51 25.66 10.47 -21.42
N LYS A 52 26.19 11.12 -22.44
CA LYS A 52 26.74 10.48 -23.64
C LYS A 52 28.18 10.90 -23.81
N LEU A 53 28.98 9.94 -24.23
CA LEU A 53 30.30 10.18 -24.78
C LEU A 53 30.16 10.67 -26.23
N ASP A 54 31.26 11.17 -26.79
CA ASP A 54 31.33 11.63 -28.17
C ASP A 54 31.08 10.52 -29.21
N ASP A 55 31.43 9.28 -28.88
CA ASP A 55 31.16 8.10 -29.68
C ASP A 55 29.67 7.67 -29.65
N GLY A 56 28.87 8.31 -28.80
CA GLY A 56 27.45 8.04 -28.58
C GLY A 56 27.15 7.02 -27.50
N THR A 57 28.17 6.46 -26.83
CA THR A 57 28.03 5.54 -25.70
C THR A 57 27.39 6.26 -24.52
N GLU A 58 26.34 5.67 -23.95
CA GLU A 58 25.69 6.21 -22.76
C GLU A 58 26.45 5.75 -21.52
N TYR A 59 26.67 6.67 -20.58
CA TYR A 59 27.36 6.37 -19.33
C TYR A 59 26.52 6.76 -18.11
N VAL A 60 26.78 6.07 -17.00
CA VAL A 60 26.30 6.42 -15.67
C VAL A 60 27.46 6.41 -14.71
N VAL A 61 27.57 7.46 -13.90
CA VAL A 61 28.55 7.56 -12.84
C VAL A 61 27.89 7.96 -11.54
N THR A 62 28.21 7.26 -10.45
CA THR A 62 27.78 7.62 -9.10
C THR A 62 28.82 8.54 -8.46
N TYR A 63 28.38 9.60 -7.80
CA TYR A 63 29.26 10.57 -7.15
C TYR A 63 28.85 10.82 -5.68
N PRO A 64 29.80 11.11 -4.78
CA PRO A 64 29.48 11.57 -3.43
C PRO A 64 28.81 12.95 -3.45
N VAL A 65 27.79 13.17 -2.61
CA VAL A 65 27.06 14.46 -2.56
C VAL A 65 27.98 15.64 -2.29
N GLU A 66 29.01 15.45 -1.46
CA GLU A 66 30.02 16.47 -1.16
C GLU A 66 30.85 16.91 -2.37
N SER A 67 30.92 16.09 -3.43
CA SER A 67 31.66 16.39 -4.65
C SER A 67 30.80 17.07 -5.72
N ALA A 68 29.52 17.34 -5.46
CA ALA A 68 28.59 17.91 -6.45
C ALA A 68 29.07 19.27 -6.99
N ASP A 69 29.54 20.15 -6.10
CA ASP A 69 30.02 21.49 -6.45
C ASP A 69 31.31 21.41 -7.28
N GLU A 70 32.20 20.49 -6.93
CA GLU A 70 33.46 20.25 -7.64
C GLU A 70 33.19 19.75 -9.05
N ILE A 71 32.31 18.75 -9.20
CA ILE A 71 31.95 18.20 -10.52
C ILE A 71 31.25 19.24 -11.39
N THR A 72 30.36 20.04 -10.80
CA THR A 72 29.70 21.13 -11.52
C THR A 72 30.70 22.17 -12.02
N THR A 73 31.75 22.44 -11.24
CA THR A 73 32.84 23.34 -11.65
C THR A 73 33.67 22.72 -12.77
N GLN A 74 34.06 21.45 -12.66
CA GLN A 74 34.82 20.74 -13.70
C GLN A 74 34.06 20.69 -15.03
N LEU A 75 32.75 20.45 -15.01
CA LEU A 75 31.89 20.47 -16.20
C LEU A 75 31.82 21.86 -16.85
N GLN A 76 31.79 22.93 -16.04
CA GLN A 76 31.83 24.32 -16.54
C GLN A 76 33.19 24.66 -17.16
N GLU A 77 34.28 24.25 -16.52
CA GLU A 77 35.64 24.49 -17.02
C GLU A 77 35.92 23.74 -18.33
N ALA A 78 35.32 22.57 -18.50
CA ALA A 78 35.40 21.76 -19.71
C ALA A 78 34.41 22.18 -20.82
N ASP A 79 33.60 23.24 -20.61
CA ASP A 79 32.55 23.71 -21.55
C ASP A 79 31.56 22.61 -21.95
N VAL A 80 31.30 21.64 -21.06
CA VAL A 80 30.37 20.54 -21.31
C VAL A 80 28.94 21.00 -20.99
N PRO A 81 27.96 20.82 -21.90
CA PRO A 81 26.58 21.14 -21.59
C PRO A 81 26.04 20.19 -20.52
N PHE A 82 25.58 20.76 -19.41
CA PHE A 82 24.99 20.00 -18.31
C PHE A 82 23.63 20.53 -17.85
N GLU A 83 22.78 19.63 -17.34
CA GLU A 83 21.48 19.95 -16.75
C GLU A 83 21.33 19.25 -15.41
N ALA A 84 20.90 19.97 -14.37
CA ALA A 84 20.52 19.39 -13.08
C ALA A 84 19.02 19.05 -13.07
N LYS A 85 18.70 17.76 -12.92
CA LYS A 85 17.33 17.27 -12.84
C LYS A 85 17.03 16.83 -11.40
N PRO A 86 16.20 17.57 -10.65
CA PRO A 86 15.75 17.10 -9.35
C PRO A 86 14.91 15.84 -9.54
N GLN A 87 15.17 14.81 -8.74
CA GLN A 87 14.39 13.58 -8.80
C GLN A 87 12.95 13.89 -8.38
N LYS A 88 12.03 13.82 -9.35
CA LYS A 88 10.60 13.91 -9.05
C LYS A 88 10.13 12.53 -8.59
N PRO A 89 9.60 12.39 -7.36
CA PRO A 89 9.02 11.14 -6.94
C PRO A 89 7.90 10.76 -7.90
N ASN A 90 7.83 9.49 -8.30
CA ASN A 90 6.76 9.00 -9.15
C ASN A 90 5.45 9.02 -8.36
N GLU A 91 4.60 10.01 -8.62
CA GLU A 91 3.35 10.23 -7.89
C GLU A 91 2.42 9.02 -7.93
N LEU A 92 2.43 8.24 -9.02
CA LEU A 92 1.63 7.01 -9.13
C LEU A 92 2.14 5.90 -8.22
N VAL A 93 3.46 5.75 -8.11
CA VAL A 93 4.08 4.79 -7.18
C VAL A 93 3.85 5.24 -5.74
N GLY A 94 3.95 6.54 -5.46
CA GLY A 94 3.61 7.11 -4.16
C GLY A 94 2.15 6.84 -3.77
N LEU A 95 1.21 7.08 -4.69
CA LEU A 95 -0.21 6.77 -4.48
C LEU A 95 -0.44 5.28 -4.21
N LEU A 96 0.21 4.39 -4.99
CA LEU A 96 0.12 2.96 -4.78
C LEU A 96 0.63 2.57 -3.39
N TYR A 97 1.70 3.18 -2.90
CA TYR A 97 2.24 2.94 -1.56
C TYR A 97 1.23 3.29 -0.45
N TYR A 98 0.44 4.35 -0.63
CA TYR A 98 -0.63 4.73 0.30
C TYR A 98 -1.90 3.88 0.16
N VAL A 99 -2.27 3.52 -1.06
CA VAL A 99 -3.52 2.79 -1.36
C VAL A 99 -3.37 1.28 -1.12
N LEU A 100 -2.18 0.71 -1.34
CA LEU A 100 -1.92 -0.72 -1.23
C LEU A 100 -2.23 -1.30 0.16
N PRO A 101 -1.83 -0.69 1.30
CA PRO A 101 -2.21 -1.19 2.62
C PRO A 101 -3.72 -1.22 2.85
N ILE A 102 -4.45 -0.21 2.37
CA ILE A 102 -5.91 -0.12 2.48
C ILE A 102 -6.55 -1.22 1.63
N LEU A 103 -6.08 -1.42 0.40
CA LEU A 103 -6.57 -2.49 -0.48
C LEU A 103 -6.27 -3.88 0.06
N LEU A 104 -5.11 -4.09 0.68
CA LEU A 104 -4.77 -5.37 1.33
C LEU A 104 -5.69 -5.64 2.51
N LEU A 105 -5.95 -4.64 3.36
CA LEU A 105 -6.91 -4.76 4.46
C LEU A 105 -8.32 -5.02 3.94
N ALA A 106 -8.79 -4.24 2.97
CA ALA A 106 -10.10 -4.44 2.35
C ALA A 106 -10.22 -5.83 1.73
N GLY A 107 -9.20 -6.29 1.01
CA GLY A 107 -9.11 -7.63 0.44
C GLY A 107 -9.14 -8.73 1.50
N LEU A 108 -8.42 -8.54 2.61
CA LEU A 108 -8.45 -9.46 3.75
C LEU A 108 -9.84 -9.54 4.40
N PHE A 109 -10.51 -8.41 4.59
CA PHE A 109 -11.87 -8.36 5.11
C PHE A 109 -12.87 -9.02 4.15
N LEU A 110 -12.77 -8.75 2.85
CA LEU A 110 -13.59 -9.39 1.83
C LEU A 110 -13.34 -10.90 1.78
N TRP A 111 -12.09 -11.35 1.90
CA TRP A 111 -11.74 -12.76 1.99
C TRP A 111 -12.33 -13.43 3.23
N MET A 112 -12.27 -12.77 4.39
CA MET A 112 -12.88 -13.24 5.63
C MET A 112 -14.40 -13.33 5.52
N MET A 113 -15.04 -12.31 4.92
CA MET A 113 -16.49 -12.29 4.67
C MET A 113 -16.90 -13.42 3.73
N ASN A 114 -16.18 -13.60 2.62
CA ASN A 114 -16.44 -14.66 1.65
C ASN A 114 -16.25 -16.06 2.28
N ARG A 115 -15.28 -16.23 3.17
CA ARG A 115 -15.09 -17.47 3.95
C ARG A 115 -16.18 -17.67 5.00
N SER A 116 -16.68 -16.59 5.62
CA SER A 116 -17.74 -16.66 6.63
C SER A 116 -19.13 -16.94 6.03
N GLN A 117 -19.35 -16.64 4.75
CA GLN A 117 -20.61 -16.92 4.06
C GLN A 117 -20.82 -18.41 3.76
N GLY A 118 -19.75 -19.23 3.83
CA GLY A 118 -19.83 -20.70 3.92
C GLY A 118 -20.19 -21.25 5.32
N GLY A 119 -20.38 -20.37 6.32
CA GLY A 119 -20.77 -20.69 7.69
C GLY A 119 -21.80 -19.70 8.23
N GLY A 120 -22.71 -19.24 7.36
CA GLY A 120 -23.60 -18.09 7.47
C GLY A 120 -24.66 -18.08 8.58
N GLY A 121 -24.29 -18.39 9.83
CA GLY A 121 -25.23 -18.34 10.95
C GLY A 121 -24.65 -17.89 12.29
N ARG A 122 -23.33 -17.69 12.42
CA ARG A 122 -22.69 -17.51 13.74
C ARG A 122 -22.52 -16.04 14.16
N VAL A 123 -22.35 -15.10 13.23
CA VAL A 123 -22.21 -13.67 13.56
C VAL A 123 -23.57 -13.00 13.84
N MET A 124 -24.66 -13.45 13.18
CA MET A 124 -26.03 -13.01 13.49
C MET A 124 -26.58 -13.58 14.82
N GLN A 125 -25.88 -14.53 15.46
CA GLN A 125 -26.23 -15.03 16.80
C GLN A 125 -25.58 -14.21 17.93
N PHE A 126 -24.62 -13.32 17.63
CA PHE A 126 -23.96 -12.48 18.63
C PHE A 126 -24.86 -11.35 19.19
N GLY A 127 -26.03 -11.10 18.57
CA GLY A 127 -27.02 -10.12 19.03
C GLY A 127 -28.30 -10.74 19.61
N ARG A 128 -28.54 -12.05 19.45
CA ARG A 128 -29.66 -12.73 20.09
C ARG A 128 -29.16 -13.30 21.41
N SER A 129 -29.33 -12.56 22.49
CA SER A 129 -29.20 -13.16 23.82
C SER A 129 -30.08 -14.41 23.83
N ARG A 130 -29.46 -15.58 24.00
CA ARG A 130 -30.18 -16.80 24.37
C ARG A 130 -30.54 -16.64 25.84
N HIS A 131 -31.39 -15.67 26.17
CA HIS A 131 -32.16 -15.74 27.39
C HIS A 131 -33.11 -16.91 27.19
N LYS A 132 -32.65 -18.09 27.62
CA LYS A 132 -33.50 -19.21 27.93
C LYS A 132 -34.51 -18.63 28.92
N THR A 133 -35.73 -18.37 28.47
CA THR A 133 -36.84 -18.12 29.40
C THR A 133 -36.91 -19.39 30.20
N VAL A 134 -36.33 -19.37 31.40
CA VAL A 134 -36.62 -20.35 32.41
C VAL A 134 -38.11 -20.14 32.64
N GLY A 135 -38.92 -20.99 31.99
CA GLY A 135 -40.33 -21.08 32.29
C GLY A 135 -40.40 -21.18 33.79
N LYS A 136 -41.08 -20.22 34.42
CA LYS A 136 -41.35 -20.28 35.86
C LYS A 136 -41.89 -21.67 36.11
N ASP A 137 -41.12 -22.47 36.84
CA ASP A 137 -41.61 -23.69 37.44
C ASP A 137 -42.60 -23.22 38.50
N GLN A 138 -43.79 -22.89 38.03
CA GLN A 138 -44.92 -22.49 38.85
C GLN A 138 -45.71 -23.78 38.98
N PRO A 139 -45.50 -24.57 40.05
CA PRO A 139 -46.32 -25.74 40.28
C PRO A 139 -47.77 -25.27 40.36
N LYS A 140 -48.60 -25.73 39.41
CA LYS A 140 -50.05 -25.59 39.49
C LYS A 140 -50.56 -26.65 40.45
N THR A 141 -50.25 -26.53 41.74
CA THR A 141 -50.96 -27.31 42.76
C THR A 141 -52.34 -26.68 42.91
N THR A 142 -53.37 -27.45 42.61
CA THR A 142 -54.76 -27.02 42.82
C THR A 142 -55.23 -27.60 44.15
N PHE A 143 -56.17 -26.96 44.85
CA PHE A 143 -56.71 -27.49 46.12
C PHE A 143 -57.27 -28.92 46.02
N LYS A 144 -57.56 -29.40 44.81
CA LYS A 144 -57.94 -30.80 44.52
C LYS A 144 -56.83 -31.83 44.78
N ASP A 145 -55.57 -31.40 44.88
CA ASP A 145 -54.42 -32.30 45.00
C ASP A 145 -54.05 -32.60 46.47
N VAL A 146 -54.83 -32.11 47.44
CA VAL A 146 -54.68 -32.45 48.86
C VAL A 146 -55.63 -33.61 49.19
N ALA A 147 -55.08 -34.83 49.27
CA ALA A 147 -55.87 -36.00 49.59
C ALA A 147 -56.37 -35.97 51.04
N GLY A 148 -57.70 -35.91 51.23
CA GLY A 148 -58.37 -36.37 52.46
C GLY A 148 -58.80 -35.32 53.49
N VAL A 149 -59.25 -34.13 53.07
CA VAL A 149 -59.88 -33.16 54.00
C VAL A 149 -61.09 -32.49 53.34
N ASP A 150 -62.10 -33.27 52.97
CA ASP A 150 -63.37 -32.73 52.44
C ASP A 150 -64.19 -32.05 53.55
N GLU A 151 -63.98 -32.42 54.82
CA GLU A 151 -64.78 -31.95 55.96
C GLU A 151 -64.40 -30.54 56.45
N ALA A 152 -63.19 -30.03 56.14
CA ALA A 152 -62.75 -28.69 56.57
C ALA A 152 -63.00 -27.58 55.52
N ILE A 153 -63.48 -27.94 54.33
CA ILE A 153 -63.81 -26.98 53.26
C ILE A 153 -65.26 -26.48 53.41
N GLU A 154 -66.16 -27.33 53.92
CA GLU A 154 -67.58 -27.00 54.11
C GLU A 154 -67.80 -25.95 55.22
N GLU A 155 -66.99 -25.92 56.29
CA GLU A 155 -67.07 -24.87 57.33
C GLU A 155 -66.57 -23.48 56.85
N LEU A 156 -65.76 -23.40 55.80
CA LEU A 156 -65.19 -22.14 55.30
C LEU A 156 -65.99 -21.50 54.16
N GLU A 157 -66.92 -22.22 53.51
CA GLU A 157 -67.87 -21.62 52.55
C GLU A 157 -69.07 -20.98 53.24
N GLU A 158 -69.34 -21.31 54.50
CA GLU A 158 -70.49 -20.78 55.25
C GLU A 158 -70.21 -19.45 56.01
N VAL A 159 -69.03 -18.84 55.82
CA VAL A 159 -68.66 -17.54 56.41
C VAL A 159 -68.43 -16.45 55.36
#